data_AF-A0A8C3J7E4-F1
#
_entry.id   AF-A0A8C3J7E4-F1
#
_cell.length_a   1.000
_cell.length_b   1.000
_cell.length_c   1.000
_cell.angle_alpha   90.00
_cell.angle_beta   90.00
_cell.angle_gamma   90.00
#
_symmetry.space_group_name_H-M   'P 1'
#
loop_
_entity.id
_entity.type
_entity.pdbx_description
1 polymer ?
#
loop_
_entity_poly.entity_id
_entity_poly.type
_entity_poly.pdbx_seq_one_letter_code
_entity_poly.pdbx_strand_id
1 'polypeptide(L)'
;MVMLGQQLTGTLPFSQVLLHSLVRDSQGRKMSKSLGNVIDPRDVIAGATPQELQERLHHKILDSQELKVATEGQRRQFPHGIPECGTDALRMALCSHNVHGDDIRLEVGTVLSYRHFCNKVWNALKFVLAALGPGFVPQPPEETVPRSPMDRWVLSRLVQAVGEYERRMEAMEVHGAMAAVHHFWLRSFCDVYLETTKGALRDPPPDVALTLRTLLSCADLGLRLLAPFAPFLAEELWQRLPRAAPSPPAIALAPFPDAARLAHWRCPQVEAEVVAMLEAARAARGLKDTFRLGGARPPGELGGDKMAGGVVEGTAVGPRVERGELHVPAGTGVAKMADIAVGDYMSQHASGYTWWLWGTTSPRMP
;
A
#
# COMPACT_ATOMS: atom_id res chain seq x y z
N MET A 1 -20.51 28.06 -22.24
CA MET A 1 -19.54 27.35 -23.10
C MET A 1 -20.21 26.73 -24.31
N VAL A 2 -21.14 25.79 -24.13
CA VAL A 2 -21.86 25.12 -25.23
C VAL A 2 -22.49 26.11 -26.22
N MET A 3 -23.34 27.03 -25.73
CA MET A 3 -24.03 28.01 -26.58
C MET A 3 -23.06 28.87 -27.40
N LEU A 4 -21.96 29.33 -26.77
CA LEU A 4 -20.94 30.15 -27.43
C LEU A 4 -20.14 29.36 -28.47
N GLY A 5 -19.75 28.11 -28.17
CA GLY A 5 -19.06 27.24 -29.12
C GLY A 5 -19.92 26.99 -30.36
N GLN A 6 -21.18 26.62 -30.16
CA GLN A 6 -22.09 26.33 -31.27
C GLN A 6 -22.38 27.58 -32.11
N GLN A 7 -22.52 28.76 -31.49
CA GLN A 7 -22.78 30.00 -32.21
C GLN A 7 -21.56 30.50 -33.01
N LEU A 8 -20.34 30.33 -32.48
CA LEU A 8 -19.13 30.90 -33.09
C LEU A 8 -18.40 29.92 -34.01
N THR A 9 -18.45 28.62 -33.72
CA THR A 9 -17.68 27.59 -34.45
C THR A 9 -18.56 26.53 -35.10
N GLY A 10 -19.86 26.50 -34.82
CA GLY A 10 -20.77 25.46 -35.33
C GLY A 10 -20.55 24.08 -34.74
N THR A 11 -19.71 23.95 -33.72
CA THR A 11 -19.31 22.67 -33.11
C THR A 11 -19.33 22.76 -31.59
N LEU A 12 -19.50 21.60 -30.92
CA LEU A 12 -19.38 21.54 -29.47
C LEU A 12 -17.91 21.71 -29.04
N PRO A 13 -17.64 22.44 -27.93
CA PRO A 13 -16.27 22.69 -27.47
C PRO A 13 -15.59 21.48 -26.82
N PHE A 14 -16.32 20.40 -26.57
CA PHE A 14 -15.81 19.16 -25.95
C PHE A 14 -16.62 17.95 -26.46
N SER A 15 -15.99 16.78 -26.51
CA SER A 15 -16.61 15.51 -26.90
C SER A 15 -17.23 14.76 -25.71
N GLN A 16 -16.73 15.01 -24.50
CA GLN A 16 -17.18 14.37 -23.26
C GLN A 16 -17.15 15.37 -22.11
N VAL A 17 -18.06 15.19 -21.14
CA VAL A 17 -18.11 15.99 -19.89
C VAL A 17 -18.16 15.03 -18.72
N LEU A 18 -17.16 15.10 -17.85
CA LEU A 18 -17.17 14.41 -16.57
C LEU A 18 -17.60 15.40 -15.48
N LEU A 19 -18.76 15.15 -14.87
CA LEU A 19 -19.24 15.91 -13.72
C LEU A 19 -18.89 15.13 -12.47
N HIS A 20 -18.10 15.73 -11.58
CA HIS A 20 -17.75 15.14 -10.30
C HIS A 20 -18.62 15.70 -9.17
N SER A 21 -18.83 14.90 -8.13
CA SER A 21 -19.62 15.27 -6.95
C SER A 21 -18.94 16.40 -6.16
N LEU A 22 -19.70 17.07 -5.29
CA LEU A 22 -19.19 18.16 -4.46
C LEU A 22 -18.53 17.61 -3.20
N VAL A 23 -17.47 18.29 -2.76
CA VAL A 23 -16.84 17.97 -1.47
C VAL A 23 -17.64 18.61 -0.33
N ARG A 24 -17.95 17.79 0.68
CA ARG A 24 -18.69 18.14 1.89
C ARG A 24 -17.82 17.96 3.13
N ASP A 25 -18.21 18.64 4.20
CA ASP A 25 -17.60 18.42 5.51
C ASP A 25 -17.92 17.01 6.03
N SER A 26 -17.28 16.60 7.13
CA SER A 26 -17.48 15.29 7.76
C SER A 26 -18.92 15.04 8.24
N GLN A 27 -19.74 16.08 8.35
CA GLN A 27 -21.15 16.01 8.73
C GLN A 27 -22.08 16.02 7.50
N GLY A 28 -21.54 16.01 6.28
CA GLY A 28 -22.32 16.05 5.04
C GLY A 28 -22.90 17.42 4.69
N ARG A 29 -22.48 18.50 5.36
CA ARG A 29 -22.86 19.86 4.97
C ARG A 29 -21.98 20.33 3.83
N LYS A 30 -22.56 21.14 2.94
CA LYS A 30 -21.81 21.80 1.87
C LYS A 30 -20.70 22.64 2.51
N MET A 31 -19.45 22.45 2.07
CA MET A 31 -18.36 23.32 2.50
C MET A 31 -18.58 24.72 1.93
N SER A 32 -18.59 25.74 2.79
CA SER A 32 -18.76 27.12 2.36
C SER A 32 -18.10 28.09 3.34
N LYS A 33 -17.60 29.21 2.80
CA LYS A 33 -16.94 30.25 3.61
C LYS A 33 -17.86 30.81 4.69
N SER A 34 -19.16 30.90 4.40
CA SER A 34 -20.20 31.42 5.30
C SER A 34 -20.54 30.50 6.48
N LEU A 35 -20.26 29.19 6.38
CA LEU A 35 -20.50 28.22 7.45
C LEU A 35 -19.24 27.93 8.29
N GLY A 36 -18.10 28.52 7.94
CA GLY A 36 -16.83 28.31 8.63
C GLY A 36 -16.26 26.88 8.53
N ASN A 37 -16.92 25.96 7.84
CA ASN A 37 -16.60 24.52 7.77
C ASN A 37 -15.68 24.14 6.60
N VAL A 38 -15.01 25.11 5.96
CA VAL A 38 -14.05 24.86 4.89
C VAL A 38 -12.74 24.36 5.48
N ILE A 39 -12.31 23.18 5.05
CA ILE A 39 -10.96 22.65 5.30
C ILE A 39 -10.04 23.19 4.20
N ASP A 40 -8.98 23.90 4.57
CA ASP A 40 -7.96 24.31 3.61
C ASP A 40 -7.13 23.09 3.19
N PRO A 41 -6.98 22.76 1.90
CA PRO A 41 -6.14 21.66 1.47
C PRO A 41 -4.68 21.81 1.95
N ARG A 42 -4.19 23.04 2.17
CA ARG A 42 -2.84 23.28 2.70
C ARG A 42 -2.69 22.76 4.13
N ASP A 43 -3.74 22.85 4.94
CA ASP A 43 -3.73 22.34 6.32
C ASP A 43 -3.67 20.81 6.33
N VAL A 44 -4.30 20.17 5.36
CA VAL A 44 -4.21 18.70 5.18
C VAL A 44 -2.81 18.31 4.68
N ILE A 45 -2.23 19.10 3.77
CA ILE A 45 -0.91 18.81 3.21
C ILE A 45 0.20 18.99 4.24
N ALA A 46 0.25 20.15 4.90
CA ALA A 46 1.35 20.56 5.79
C ALA A 46 1.07 20.30 7.28
N GLY A 47 -0.17 19.92 7.63
CA GLY A 47 -0.62 19.88 9.01
C GLY A 47 -1.02 21.28 9.52
N ALA A 48 -1.81 21.30 10.58
CA ALA A 48 -2.19 22.53 11.27
C ALA A 48 -2.50 22.24 12.74
N THR A 49 -2.00 23.08 13.64
CA THR A 49 -2.29 22.99 15.09
C THR A 49 -3.72 23.47 15.39
N PRO A 50 -4.32 23.03 16.52
CA PRO A 50 -5.62 23.55 16.96
C PRO A 50 -5.65 25.09 17.03
N GLN A 51 -4.57 25.71 17.48
CA GLN A 51 -4.46 27.16 17.63
C GLN A 51 -4.53 27.87 16.28
N GLU A 52 -3.71 27.44 15.30
CA GLU A 52 -3.72 28.01 13.94
C GLU A 52 -5.09 27.88 13.27
N LEU A 53 -5.76 26.73 13.47
CA LEU A 53 -7.08 26.47 12.93
C LEU A 53 -8.14 27.42 13.52
N GLN A 54 -8.06 27.70 14.83
CA GLN A 54 -8.97 28.60 15.53
C GLN A 54 -8.71 30.06 15.16
N GLU A 55 -7.45 30.50 15.12
CA GLU A 55 -7.06 31.86 14.73
C GLU A 55 -7.57 32.19 13.32
N ARG A 56 -7.37 31.29 12.36
CA ARG A 56 -7.86 31.48 10.97
C ARG A 56 -9.38 31.51 10.88
N LEU A 57 -10.08 30.81 11.78
CA LEU A 57 -11.54 30.87 11.84
C LEU A 57 -12.01 32.24 12.36
N HIS A 58 -11.33 32.80 13.36
CA HIS A 58 -11.64 34.12 13.92
C HIS A 58 -11.37 35.28 12.94
N HIS A 59 -10.46 35.11 11.98
CA HIS A 59 -10.23 36.10 10.92
C HIS A 59 -11.30 36.09 9.80
N LYS A 60 -12.22 35.10 9.78
CA LYS A 60 -13.29 35.05 8.78
C LYS A 60 -14.48 35.89 9.22
N ILE A 61 -15.11 36.57 8.25
CA ILE A 61 -16.36 37.29 8.46
C ILE A 61 -17.50 36.26 8.53
N LEU A 62 -17.93 35.95 9.75
CA LEU A 62 -18.98 34.97 10.07
C LEU A 62 -20.01 35.62 10.99
N ASP A 63 -21.28 35.18 10.90
CA ASP A 63 -22.26 35.52 11.93
C ASP A 63 -21.84 34.95 13.29
N SER A 64 -22.22 35.63 14.37
CA SER A 64 -21.84 35.25 15.74
C SER A 64 -22.28 33.84 16.13
N GLN A 65 -23.42 33.34 15.63
CA GLN A 65 -23.88 31.98 15.90
C GLN A 65 -23.09 30.96 15.08
N GLU A 66 -22.87 31.23 13.80
CA GLU A 66 -22.07 30.36 12.92
C GLU A 66 -20.63 30.24 13.40
N LEU A 67 -20.03 31.32 13.91
CA LEU A 67 -18.70 31.27 14.50
C LEU A 67 -18.64 30.30 15.69
N LYS A 68 -19.63 30.35 16.60
CA LYS A 68 -19.70 29.41 17.75
C LYS A 68 -19.82 27.95 17.28
N VAL A 69 -20.72 27.70 16.32
CA VAL A 69 -20.94 26.35 15.75
C VAL A 69 -19.67 25.84 15.06
N ALA A 70 -19.02 26.67 14.24
CA ALA A 70 -17.80 26.31 13.54
C ALA A 70 -16.63 26.08 14.51
N THR A 71 -16.49 26.93 15.54
CA THR A 71 -15.45 26.79 16.58
C THR A 71 -15.58 25.47 17.33
N GLU A 72 -16.79 25.13 17.79
CA GLU A 72 -17.04 23.88 18.50
C GLU A 72 -16.89 22.65 17.58
N GLY A 73 -17.40 22.74 16.35
CA GLY A 73 -17.25 21.69 15.35
C GLY A 73 -15.77 21.40 15.03
N GLN A 74 -14.97 22.45 14.86
CA GLN A 74 -13.53 22.32 14.58
C GLN A 74 -12.78 21.71 15.76
N ARG A 75 -13.11 22.08 17.01
CA ARG A 75 -12.50 21.48 18.22
C ARG A 75 -12.83 20.00 18.37
N ARG A 76 -14.06 19.61 18.07
CA ARG A 76 -14.48 18.20 18.09
C ARG A 76 -13.81 17.38 17.00
N GLN A 77 -13.72 17.95 15.80
CA GLN A 77 -13.17 17.25 14.64
C GLN A 77 -11.64 17.15 14.68
N PHE A 78 -10.97 18.18 15.19
CA PHE A 78 -9.52 18.31 15.21
C PHE A 78 -9.00 18.64 16.61
N PRO A 79 -9.24 17.77 17.62
CA PRO A 79 -8.83 18.04 19.01
C PRO A 79 -7.31 18.19 19.16
N HIS A 80 -6.55 17.56 18.28
CA HIS A 80 -5.09 17.63 18.22
C HIS A 80 -4.58 18.33 16.96
N GLY A 81 -5.46 19.00 16.22
CA GLY A 81 -5.15 19.62 14.94
C GLY A 81 -5.32 18.65 13.76
N ILE A 82 -4.90 19.11 12.59
CA ILE A 82 -4.84 18.31 11.37
C ILE A 82 -3.43 17.74 11.25
N PRO A 83 -3.26 16.40 11.17
CA PRO A 83 -1.96 15.80 10.94
C PRO A 83 -1.46 16.14 9.53
N GLU A 84 -0.15 16.29 9.39
CA GLU A 84 0.49 16.44 8.08
C GLU A 84 0.27 15.17 7.26
N CYS A 85 -0.51 15.26 6.18
CA CYS A 85 -0.82 14.12 5.33
C CYS A 85 0.04 14.10 4.05
N GLY A 86 0.35 15.26 3.48
CA GLY A 86 1.04 15.41 2.20
C GLY A 86 0.11 15.42 0.97
N THR A 87 0.62 15.94 -0.13
CA THR A 87 -0.15 16.19 -1.37
C THR A 87 -0.68 14.92 -2.02
N ASP A 88 0.15 13.89 -2.17
CA ASP A 88 -0.25 12.64 -2.82
C ASP A 88 -1.33 11.89 -2.05
N ALA A 89 -1.25 11.93 -0.72
CA ALA A 89 -2.27 11.33 0.15
C ALA A 89 -3.63 12.01 -0.07
N LEU A 90 -3.66 13.35 -0.13
CA LEU A 90 -4.88 14.12 -0.41
C LEU A 90 -5.43 13.81 -1.80
N ARG A 91 -4.56 13.76 -2.83
CA ARG A 91 -4.98 13.41 -4.20
C ARG A 91 -5.61 12.01 -4.25
N MET A 92 -4.95 11.01 -3.69
CA MET A 92 -5.47 9.63 -3.64
C MET A 92 -6.79 9.54 -2.88
N ALA A 93 -6.92 10.24 -1.76
CA ALA A 93 -8.16 10.26 -0.98
C ALA A 93 -9.33 10.89 -1.77
N LEU A 94 -9.08 11.90 -2.59
CA LEU A 94 -10.13 12.47 -3.45
C LEU A 94 -10.46 11.53 -4.62
N CYS A 95 -9.43 10.95 -5.25
CA CYS A 95 -9.59 9.99 -6.35
C CYS A 95 -10.24 8.67 -5.92
N SER A 96 -10.24 8.32 -4.63
CA SER A 96 -10.85 7.09 -4.13
C SER A 96 -12.38 7.11 -4.09
N HIS A 97 -13.00 8.27 -4.31
CA HIS A 97 -14.44 8.41 -4.29
C HIS A 97 -15.04 8.19 -5.67
N ASN A 98 -16.19 7.52 -5.71
CA ASN A 98 -16.91 7.31 -6.95
C ASN A 98 -17.39 8.64 -7.52
N VAL A 99 -16.86 9.01 -8.69
CA VAL A 99 -17.19 10.26 -9.40
C VAL A 99 -18.66 10.31 -9.83
N HIS A 100 -19.29 9.14 -10.05
CA HIS A 100 -20.71 9.01 -10.38
C HIS A 100 -21.61 8.83 -9.13
N GLY A 101 -21.02 8.81 -7.94
CA GLY A 101 -21.72 8.58 -6.68
C GLY A 101 -22.16 9.86 -5.98
N ASP A 102 -22.57 9.69 -4.72
CA ASP A 102 -22.94 10.79 -3.84
C ASP A 102 -21.79 11.78 -3.60
N ASP A 103 -22.12 12.90 -2.98
CA ASP A 103 -21.14 13.91 -2.59
C ASP A 103 -20.01 13.35 -1.70
N ILE A 104 -18.80 13.87 -1.92
CA ILE A 104 -17.57 13.40 -1.28
C ILE A 104 -17.53 13.92 0.16
N ARG A 105 -17.65 13.03 1.14
CA ARG A 105 -17.43 13.38 2.55
C ARG A 105 -15.93 13.32 2.85
N LEU A 106 -15.28 14.48 2.91
CA LEU A 106 -13.84 14.52 3.15
C LEU A 106 -13.52 14.27 4.63
N GLU A 107 -12.94 13.10 4.89
CA GLU A 107 -12.44 12.72 6.21
C GLU A 107 -10.91 12.73 6.22
N VAL A 108 -10.31 13.55 7.09
CA VAL A 108 -8.85 13.64 7.23
C VAL A 108 -8.22 12.29 7.62
N GLY A 109 -8.96 11.43 8.34
CA GLY A 109 -8.52 10.06 8.65
C GLY A 109 -8.31 9.19 7.40
N THR A 110 -9.15 9.36 6.36
CA THR A 110 -8.96 8.70 5.06
C THR A 110 -7.69 9.19 4.38
N VAL A 111 -7.44 10.50 4.41
CA VAL A 111 -6.21 11.08 3.85
C VAL A 111 -4.98 10.55 4.59
N LEU A 112 -5.02 10.50 5.92
CA LEU A 112 -3.94 9.94 6.73
C LEU A 112 -3.67 8.46 6.40
N SER A 113 -4.72 7.68 6.14
CA SER A 113 -4.58 6.28 5.70
C SER A 113 -3.79 6.18 4.38
N TYR A 114 -4.03 7.10 3.43
CA TYR A 114 -3.25 7.18 2.20
C TYR A 114 -1.80 7.67 2.42
N ARG A 115 -1.53 8.51 3.43
CA ARG A 115 -0.13 8.79 3.85
C ARG A 115 0.58 7.53 4.32
N HIS A 116 -0.09 6.69 5.11
CA HIS A 116 0.47 5.41 5.54
C HIS A 116 0.71 4.46 4.37
N PHE A 117 -0.18 4.46 3.38
CA PHE A 117 0.05 3.75 2.11
C PHE A 117 1.29 4.27 1.38
N CYS A 118 1.47 5.60 1.21
CA CYS A 118 2.68 6.18 0.62
C CYS A 118 3.95 5.69 1.34
N ASN A 119 3.94 5.71 2.68
CA ASN A 119 5.06 5.23 3.48
C ASN A 119 5.30 3.72 3.30
N LYS A 120 4.25 2.92 3.10
CA LYS A 120 4.38 1.49 2.81
C LYS A 120 5.07 1.27 1.45
N VAL A 121 4.66 2.01 0.41
CA VAL A 121 5.30 1.96 -0.92
C VAL A 121 6.78 2.39 -0.82
N TRP A 122 7.07 3.46 -0.09
CA TRP A 122 8.44 3.91 0.15
C TRP A 122 9.32 2.83 0.80
N ASN A 123 8.81 2.16 1.83
CA ASN A 123 9.55 1.08 2.50
C ASN A 123 9.70 -0.18 1.63
N ALA A 124 8.70 -0.49 0.80
CA ALA A 124 8.81 -1.55 -0.20
C ALA A 124 9.93 -1.25 -1.20
N LEU A 125 10.03 -0.02 -1.69
CA LEU A 125 11.09 0.39 -2.60
C LEU A 125 12.48 0.37 -1.95
N LYS A 126 12.60 0.77 -0.68
CA LYS A 126 13.85 0.63 0.08
C LYS A 126 14.32 -0.83 0.13
N PHE A 127 13.40 -1.76 0.37
CA PHE A 127 13.71 -3.19 0.35
C PHE A 127 14.15 -3.64 -1.03
N VAL A 128 13.43 -3.26 -2.09
CA VAL A 128 13.79 -3.60 -3.48
C VAL A 128 15.19 -3.09 -3.83
N LEU A 129 15.49 -1.80 -3.55
CA LEU A 129 16.81 -1.22 -3.82
C LEU A 129 17.93 -1.93 -3.06
N ALA A 130 17.70 -2.27 -1.80
CA ALA A 130 18.65 -3.03 -0.99
C ALA A 130 18.88 -4.44 -1.56
N ALA A 131 17.82 -5.10 -2.03
CA ALA A 131 17.92 -6.44 -2.63
C ALA A 131 18.67 -6.44 -3.98
N LEU A 132 18.50 -5.39 -4.80
CA LEU A 132 19.17 -5.27 -6.10
C LEU A 132 20.68 -5.08 -5.94
N GLY A 133 21.11 -4.18 -5.04
CA GLY A 133 22.52 -3.86 -4.82
C GLY A 133 23.17 -3.06 -5.97
N PRO A 134 24.42 -2.60 -5.79
CA PRO A 134 25.07 -1.62 -6.69
C PRO A 134 25.50 -2.20 -8.06
N GLY A 135 25.54 -3.52 -8.22
CA GLY A 135 25.96 -4.19 -9.45
C GLY A 135 24.81 -4.70 -10.33
N PHE A 136 23.56 -4.38 -9.98
CA PHE A 136 22.42 -4.87 -10.72
C PHE A 136 22.33 -4.22 -12.11
N VAL A 137 22.26 -5.04 -13.15
CA VAL A 137 22.09 -4.58 -14.54
C VAL A 137 20.60 -4.66 -14.90
N PRO A 138 19.91 -3.51 -15.06
CA PRO A 138 18.50 -3.51 -15.39
C PRO A 138 18.25 -3.93 -16.83
N GLN A 139 17.11 -4.60 -17.03
CA GLN A 139 16.51 -4.88 -18.32
C GLN A 139 15.15 -4.19 -18.39
N PRO A 140 14.56 -4.00 -19.59
CA PRO A 140 13.20 -3.49 -19.71
C PRO A 140 12.24 -4.28 -18.81
N PRO A 141 11.49 -3.63 -17.90
CA PRO A 141 10.59 -4.30 -16.97
C PRO A 141 9.65 -5.31 -17.64
N GLU A 142 9.14 -4.94 -18.81
CA GLU A 142 8.18 -5.69 -19.62
C GLU A 142 8.77 -6.98 -20.24
N GLU A 143 10.09 -7.13 -20.26
CA GLU A 143 10.80 -8.30 -20.82
C GLU A 143 11.18 -9.35 -19.76
N THR A 144 10.76 -9.15 -18.51
CA THR A 144 11.07 -10.08 -17.43
C THR A 144 10.48 -11.47 -17.67
N VAL A 145 11.31 -12.50 -17.51
CA VAL A 145 10.90 -13.90 -17.60
C VAL A 145 10.85 -14.51 -16.19
N PRO A 146 9.66 -14.73 -15.61
CA PRO A 146 9.54 -15.31 -14.28
C PRO A 146 9.91 -16.79 -14.27
N ARG A 147 10.62 -17.24 -13.23
CA ARG A 147 10.96 -18.65 -13.05
C ARG A 147 10.23 -19.28 -11.89
N SER A 148 10.24 -18.65 -10.72
CA SER A 148 9.58 -19.18 -9.53
C SER A 148 8.05 -19.10 -9.67
N PRO A 149 7.28 -19.99 -9.02
CA PRO A 149 5.83 -19.87 -8.96
C PRO A 149 5.38 -18.52 -8.38
N MET A 150 6.09 -18.00 -7.37
CA MET A 150 5.76 -16.70 -6.77
C MET A 150 6.08 -15.51 -7.69
N ASP A 151 7.12 -15.62 -8.52
CA ASP A 151 7.43 -14.62 -9.55
C ASP A 151 6.32 -14.58 -10.61
N ARG A 152 5.90 -15.76 -11.08
CA ARG A 152 4.78 -15.89 -12.04
C ARG A 152 3.49 -15.34 -11.45
N TRP A 153 3.23 -15.65 -10.19
CA TRP A 153 2.06 -15.18 -9.48
C TRP A 153 2.00 -13.66 -9.44
N VAL A 154 3.05 -12.99 -8.94
CA VAL A 154 3.00 -11.54 -8.74
C VAL A 154 2.91 -10.79 -10.07
N LEU A 155 3.56 -11.28 -11.14
CA LEU A 155 3.43 -10.71 -12.47
C LEU A 155 2.01 -10.92 -13.02
N SER A 156 1.42 -12.10 -12.85
CA SER A 156 0.01 -12.33 -13.24
C SER A 156 -0.95 -11.37 -12.52
N ARG A 157 -0.72 -11.11 -11.22
CA ARG A 157 -1.45 -10.13 -10.41
C ARG A 157 -1.24 -8.70 -10.90
N LEU A 158 -0.01 -8.34 -11.30
CA LEU A 158 0.29 -7.03 -11.88
C LEU A 158 -0.49 -6.83 -13.18
N VAL A 159 -0.49 -7.81 -14.10
CA VAL A 159 -1.26 -7.70 -15.36
C VAL A 159 -2.74 -7.55 -15.10
N GLN A 160 -3.28 -8.25 -14.08
CA GLN A 160 -4.67 -8.05 -13.69
C GLN A 160 -4.94 -6.62 -13.23
N ALA A 161 -4.03 -6.05 -12.45
CA ALA A 161 -4.16 -4.68 -11.98
C ALA A 161 -4.07 -3.67 -13.13
N VAL A 162 -3.22 -3.91 -14.13
CA VAL A 162 -3.13 -3.09 -15.36
C VAL A 162 -4.45 -3.15 -16.13
N GLY A 163 -4.96 -4.35 -16.42
CA GLY A 163 -6.22 -4.50 -17.17
C GLY A 163 -7.44 -3.96 -16.43
N GLU A 164 -7.48 -4.09 -15.09
CA GLU A 164 -8.51 -3.45 -14.27
C GLU A 164 -8.40 -1.92 -14.34
N TYR A 165 -7.18 -1.39 -14.21
CA TYR A 165 -6.92 0.04 -14.30
C TYR A 165 -7.40 0.60 -15.64
N GLU A 166 -7.01 0.00 -16.76
CA GLU A 166 -7.40 0.42 -18.11
C GLU A 166 -8.92 0.46 -18.27
N ARG A 167 -9.59 -0.65 -17.97
CA ARG A 167 -11.06 -0.75 -18.08
C ARG A 167 -11.78 0.30 -17.23
N ARG A 168 -11.30 0.55 -16.02
CA ARG A 168 -11.89 1.54 -15.11
C ARG A 168 -11.65 2.97 -15.61
N MET A 169 -10.47 3.27 -16.13
CA MET A 169 -10.18 4.58 -16.70
C MET A 169 -11.00 4.84 -17.97
N GLU A 170 -11.19 3.86 -18.83
CA GLU A 170 -12.08 3.94 -20.00
C GLU A 170 -13.54 4.21 -19.60
N ALA A 171 -13.98 3.60 -18.50
CA ALA A 171 -15.30 3.84 -17.92
C ALA A 171 -15.40 5.16 -17.11
N MET A 172 -14.33 5.96 -17.05
CA MET A 172 -14.22 7.17 -16.22
C MET A 172 -14.38 6.90 -14.70
N GLU A 173 -14.19 5.66 -14.28
CA GLU A 173 -14.24 5.19 -12.90
C GLU A 173 -12.88 5.30 -12.22
N VAL A 174 -12.39 6.53 -12.06
CA VAL A 174 -11.06 6.86 -11.49
C VAL A 174 -10.78 6.16 -10.16
N HIS A 175 -11.80 6.04 -9.30
CA HIS A 175 -11.74 5.34 -8.03
C HIS A 175 -11.47 3.83 -8.15
N GLY A 176 -12.06 3.17 -9.15
CA GLY A 176 -11.83 1.76 -9.43
C GLY A 176 -10.41 1.51 -9.92
N ALA A 177 -9.88 2.42 -10.76
CA ALA A 177 -8.50 2.38 -11.22
C ALA A 177 -7.52 2.54 -10.05
N MET A 178 -7.73 3.52 -9.17
CA MET A 178 -6.92 3.70 -7.95
C MET A 178 -6.99 2.47 -7.04
N ALA A 179 -8.18 1.90 -6.84
CA ALA A 179 -8.37 0.71 -6.02
C ALA A 179 -7.58 -0.50 -6.56
N ALA A 180 -7.50 -0.67 -7.88
CA ALA A 180 -6.70 -1.73 -8.51
C ALA A 180 -5.20 -1.58 -8.19
N VAL A 181 -4.66 -0.36 -8.32
CA VAL A 181 -3.26 -0.05 -8.02
C VAL A 181 -2.95 -0.24 -6.54
N HIS A 182 -3.82 0.30 -5.67
CA HIS A 182 -3.69 0.16 -4.22
C HIS A 182 -3.75 -1.32 -3.79
N HIS A 183 -4.65 -2.11 -4.38
CA HIS A 183 -4.75 -3.55 -4.12
C HIS A 183 -3.50 -4.30 -4.55
N PHE A 184 -2.95 -4.00 -5.74
CA PHE A 184 -1.70 -4.62 -6.19
C PHE A 184 -0.56 -4.35 -5.21
N TRP A 185 -0.30 -3.07 -4.90
CA TRP A 185 0.80 -2.66 -4.02
C TRP A 185 0.70 -3.29 -2.64
N LEU A 186 -0.46 -3.22 -1.98
CA LEU A 186 -0.62 -3.76 -0.65
C LEU A 186 -0.73 -5.29 -0.66
N ARG A 187 -1.74 -5.81 -1.33
CA ARG A 187 -2.17 -7.21 -1.16
C ARG A 187 -1.34 -8.20 -1.96
N SER A 188 -0.84 -7.79 -3.12
CA SER A 188 -0.07 -8.68 -4.00
C SER A 188 1.42 -8.51 -3.77
N PHE A 189 1.92 -7.28 -3.87
CA PHE A 189 3.35 -7.01 -3.79
C PHE A 189 3.86 -7.04 -2.35
N CYS A 190 3.35 -6.17 -1.47
CA CYS A 190 3.89 -6.02 -0.12
C CYS A 190 3.55 -7.17 0.84
N ASP A 191 2.27 -7.53 0.96
CA ASP A 191 1.80 -8.49 1.98
C ASP A 191 2.21 -9.94 1.67
N VAL A 192 2.53 -10.24 0.41
CA VAL A 192 2.80 -11.61 -0.05
C VAL A 192 4.14 -11.69 -0.77
N TYR A 193 4.30 -11.05 -1.93
CA TYR A 193 5.46 -11.29 -2.77
C TYR A 193 6.78 -10.92 -2.06
N LEU A 194 6.89 -9.71 -1.51
CA LEU A 194 8.09 -9.29 -0.78
C LEU A 194 8.43 -10.26 0.35
N GLU A 195 7.44 -10.69 1.13
CA GLU A 195 7.62 -11.65 2.22
C GLU A 195 8.16 -12.99 1.71
N THR A 196 7.62 -13.52 0.60
CA THR A 196 8.10 -14.78 0.01
C THR A 196 9.51 -14.68 -0.57
N THR A 197 9.97 -13.48 -0.97
CA THR A 197 11.33 -13.30 -1.48
C THR A 197 12.41 -13.26 -0.38
N LYS A 198 12.05 -12.95 0.87
CA LYS A 198 13.03 -12.77 1.96
C LYS A 198 13.92 -14.00 2.18
N GLY A 199 13.34 -15.21 2.13
CA GLY A 199 14.09 -16.46 2.26
C GLY A 199 15.10 -16.64 1.12
N ALA A 200 14.65 -16.43 -0.12
CA ALA A 200 15.50 -16.53 -1.31
C ALA A 200 16.57 -15.43 -1.39
N LEU A 201 16.40 -14.29 -0.69
CA LEU A 201 17.43 -13.26 -0.61
C LEU A 201 18.44 -13.52 0.52
N ARG A 202 18.01 -14.21 1.60
CA ARG A 202 18.90 -14.63 2.70
C ARG A 202 19.83 -15.77 2.26
N ASP A 203 19.28 -16.77 1.59
CA ASP A 203 20.01 -17.91 1.02
C ASP A 203 19.77 -17.96 -0.49
N PRO A 204 20.57 -17.23 -1.28
CA PRO A 204 20.35 -17.07 -2.71
C PRO A 204 20.41 -18.38 -3.50
N PRO A 205 19.31 -18.79 -4.17
CA PRO A 205 19.38 -19.87 -5.14
C PRO A 205 20.14 -19.41 -6.40
N PRO A 206 20.60 -20.35 -7.25
CA PRO A 206 21.34 -20.02 -8.48
C PRO A 206 20.62 -19.04 -9.42
N ASP A 207 19.29 -18.96 -9.33
CA ASP A 207 18.43 -18.13 -10.17
C ASP A 207 17.85 -16.89 -9.46
N VAL A 208 18.39 -16.49 -8.31
CA VAL A 208 17.96 -15.29 -7.56
C VAL A 208 17.89 -14.02 -8.43
N ALA A 209 18.74 -13.94 -9.46
CA ALA A 209 18.76 -12.83 -10.40
C ALA A 209 17.42 -12.64 -11.13
N LEU A 210 16.66 -13.71 -11.38
CA LEU A 210 15.34 -13.64 -12.01
C LEU A 210 14.27 -13.11 -11.03
N THR A 211 14.35 -13.48 -9.76
CA THR A 211 13.51 -12.90 -8.69
C THR A 211 13.80 -11.42 -8.50
N LEU A 212 15.08 -11.01 -8.54
CA LEU A 212 15.48 -9.60 -8.51
C LEU A 212 14.93 -8.80 -9.69
N ARG A 213 14.95 -9.35 -10.91
CA ARG A 213 14.33 -8.74 -12.09
C ARG A 213 12.81 -8.60 -11.94
N THR A 214 12.16 -9.60 -11.36
CA THR A 214 10.73 -9.57 -11.07
C THR A 214 10.39 -8.51 -10.02
N LEU A 215 11.21 -8.37 -8.96
CA LEU A 215 11.08 -7.30 -7.96
C LEU A 215 11.18 -5.92 -8.60
N LEU A 216 12.20 -5.69 -9.44
CA LEU A 216 12.36 -4.44 -10.16
C LEU A 216 11.15 -4.16 -11.07
N SER A 217 10.68 -5.17 -11.81
CA SER A 217 9.58 -4.99 -12.78
C SER A 217 8.27 -4.65 -12.10
N CYS A 218 7.96 -5.31 -10.98
CA CYS A 218 6.80 -4.99 -10.16
C CYS A 218 6.89 -3.58 -9.56
N ALA A 219 8.08 -3.19 -9.07
CA ALA A 219 8.28 -1.86 -8.51
C ALA A 219 8.15 -0.76 -9.57
N ASP A 220 8.80 -0.92 -10.72
CA ASP A 220 8.77 0.05 -11.82
C ASP A 220 7.36 0.22 -12.39
N LEU A 221 6.74 -0.87 -12.87
CA LEU A 221 5.42 -0.83 -13.48
C LEU A 221 4.34 -0.43 -12.46
N GLY A 222 4.48 -0.88 -11.21
CA GLY A 222 3.61 -0.47 -10.11
C GLY A 222 3.70 1.04 -9.81
N LEU A 223 4.87 1.66 -9.92
CA LEU A 223 5.04 3.10 -9.74
C LEU A 223 4.45 3.87 -10.93
N ARG A 224 4.61 3.37 -12.16
CA ARG A 224 3.96 3.98 -13.35
C ARG A 224 2.44 3.97 -13.23
N LEU A 225 1.85 2.87 -12.76
CA LEU A 225 0.41 2.80 -12.45
C LEU A 225 -0.01 3.78 -11.33
N LEU A 226 0.86 4.02 -10.35
CA LEU A 226 0.58 4.90 -9.22
C LEU A 226 0.73 6.39 -9.57
N ALA A 227 1.56 6.73 -10.55
CA ALA A 227 1.95 8.10 -10.88
C ALA A 227 0.77 9.07 -11.13
N PRO A 228 -0.34 8.69 -11.79
CA PRO A 228 -1.48 9.59 -11.96
C PRO A 228 -2.12 10.03 -10.62
N PHE A 229 -2.05 9.17 -9.60
CA PHE A 229 -2.64 9.42 -8.28
C PHE A 229 -1.66 10.03 -7.28
N ALA A 230 -0.41 9.55 -7.27
CA ALA A 230 0.66 10.01 -6.37
C ALA A 230 1.91 10.44 -7.15
N PRO A 231 1.85 11.53 -7.94
CA PRO A 231 2.92 11.91 -8.86
C PRO A 231 4.24 12.21 -8.18
N PHE A 232 4.24 12.83 -6.99
CA PHE A 232 5.49 13.23 -6.33
C PHE A 232 6.24 12.02 -5.77
N LEU A 233 5.52 11.14 -5.06
CA LEU A 233 6.06 9.89 -4.54
C LEU A 233 6.53 8.98 -5.67
N ALA A 234 5.71 8.82 -6.72
CA ALA A 234 6.03 7.94 -7.83
C ALA A 234 7.29 8.41 -8.57
N GLU A 235 7.40 9.70 -8.89
CA GLU A 235 8.57 10.28 -9.54
C GLU A 235 9.83 10.09 -8.67
N GLU A 236 9.76 10.47 -7.41
CA GLU A 236 10.89 10.42 -6.47
C GLU A 236 11.43 8.98 -6.31
N LEU A 237 10.54 8.00 -6.18
CA LEU A 237 10.92 6.60 -6.05
C LEU A 237 11.40 5.99 -7.37
N TRP A 238 10.77 6.33 -8.49
CA TRP A 238 11.11 5.78 -9.79
C TRP A 238 12.49 6.25 -10.28
N GLN A 239 12.86 7.51 -9.99
CA GLN A 239 14.20 8.02 -10.30
C GLN A 239 15.33 7.30 -9.55
N ARG A 240 15.04 6.65 -8.42
CA ARG A 240 16.01 5.87 -7.64
C ARG A 240 16.21 4.45 -8.15
N LEU A 241 15.26 3.91 -8.90
CA LEU A 241 15.37 2.57 -9.46
C LEU A 241 16.48 2.51 -10.51
N PRO A 242 17.24 1.41 -10.59
CA PRO A 242 18.09 1.17 -11.75
C PRO A 242 17.20 0.99 -13.00
N ARG A 243 17.47 1.74 -14.06
CA ARG A 243 16.67 1.76 -15.30
C ARG A 243 17.50 1.36 -16.50
N ALA A 244 16.91 0.56 -17.39
CA ALA A 244 17.53 0.20 -18.67
C ALA A 244 17.56 1.41 -19.61
N ALA A 245 18.63 1.55 -20.39
CA ALA A 245 18.74 2.60 -21.39
C ALA A 245 18.09 2.18 -22.73
N PRO A 246 17.44 3.11 -23.47
CA PRO A 246 17.19 4.51 -23.10
C PRO A 246 16.06 4.62 -22.08
N SER A 247 16.29 5.41 -21.03
CA SER A 247 15.26 5.71 -20.02
C SER A 247 14.71 7.12 -20.23
N PRO A 248 13.39 7.32 -20.20
CA PRO A 248 12.78 8.64 -20.12
C PRO A 248 13.30 9.43 -18.91
N PRO A 249 13.40 10.78 -19.00
CA PRO A 249 13.93 11.60 -17.93
C PRO A 249 12.96 11.76 -16.74
N ALA A 250 11.67 11.49 -16.92
CA ALA A 250 10.63 11.59 -15.89
C ALA A 250 9.60 10.47 -16.04
N ILE A 251 8.96 10.05 -14.93
CA ILE A 251 7.98 8.96 -14.96
C ILE A 251 6.74 9.34 -15.78
N ALA A 252 6.39 10.63 -15.79
CA ALA A 252 5.29 11.18 -16.59
C ALA A 252 5.51 11.03 -18.11
N LEU A 253 6.75 10.81 -18.55
CA LEU A 253 7.11 10.55 -19.95
C LEU A 253 7.38 9.08 -20.23
N ALA A 254 7.27 8.22 -19.20
CA ALA A 254 7.46 6.79 -19.37
C ALA A 254 6.26 6.14 -20.08
N PRO A 255 6.49 5.11 -20.92
CA PRO A 255 5.40 4.32 -21.47
C PRO A 255 4.53 3.77 -20.35
N PHE A 256 3.23 4.04 -20.43
CA PHE A 256 2.27 3.51 -19.48
C PHE A 256 2.14 1.98 -19.66
N PRO A 257 2.00 1.19 -18.57
CA PRO A 257 1.81 -0.25 -18.67
C PRO A 257 0.57 -0.58 -19.50
N ASP A 258 0.69 -1.59 -20.38
CA ASP A 258 -0.35 -2.01 -21.31
C ASP A 258 -0.70 -3.49 -21.08
N ALA A 259 -1.97 -3.80 -20.80
CA ALA A 259 -2.36 -5.17 -20.44
C ALA A 259 -2.18 -6.17 -21.59
N ALA A 260 -2.35 -5.74 -22.84
CA ALA A 260 -2.20 -6.60 -24.01
C ALA A 260 -0.73 -7.00 -24.23
N ARG A 261 0.21 -6.06 -24.05
CA ARG A 261 1.65 -6.32 -24.12
C ARG A 261 2.14 -7.23 -22.99
N LEU A 262 1.54 -7.10 -21.81
CA LEU A 262 1.90 -7.90 -20.63
C LEU A 262 1.13 -9.22 -20.54
N ALA A 263 0.21 -9.51 -21.47
CA ALA A 263 -0.69 -10.67 -21.40
C ALA A 263 0.04 -12.02 -21.23
N HIS A 264 1.28 -12.12 -21.71
CA HIS A 264 2.13 -13.31 -21.59
C HIS A 264 2.48 -13.70 -20.14
N TRP A 265 2.33 -12.80 -19.16
CA TRP A 265 2.50 -13.11 -17.73
C TRP A 265 1.23 -13.64 -17.05
N ARG A 266 0.06 -13.60 -17.70
CA ARG A 266 -1.18 -14.11 -17.10
C ARG A 266 -1.07 -15.61 -16.86
N CYS A 267 -1.27 -16.01 -15.60
CA CYS A 267 -1.24 -17.41 -15.17
C CYS A 267 -2.32 -17.68 -14.11
N PRO A 268 -3.60 -17.82 -14.50
CA PRO A 268 -4.71 -18.04 -13.56
C PRO A 268 -4.55 -19.30 -12.70
N GLN A 269 -3.86 -20.32 -13.19
CA GLN A 269 -3.60 -21.56 -12.45
C GLN A 269 -2.78 -21.29 -11.20
N VAL A 270 -1.66 -20.57 -11.35
CA VAL A 270 -0.80 -20.17 -10.23
C VAL A 270 -1.52 -19.18 -9.30
N GLU A 271 -2.39 -18.31 -9.83
CA GLU A 271 -3.25 -17.45 -9.00
C GLU A 271 -4.12 -18.28 -8.06
N ALA A 272 -4.78 -19.33 -8.56
CA ALA A 272 -5.63 -20.20 -7.75
C ALA A 272 -4.82 -21.00 -6.72
N GLU A 273 -3.65 -21.52 -7.09
CA GLU A 273 -2.75 -22.24 -6.18
C GLU A 273 -2.29 -21.35 -5.01
N VAL A 274 -1.90 -20.11 -5.30
CA VAL A 274 -1.45 -19.18 -4.26
C VAL A 274 -2.62 -18.72 -3.39
N VAL A 275 -3.85 -18.57 -3.92
CA VAL A 275 -5.03 -18.31 -3.10
C VAL A 275 -5.25 -19.44 -2.09
N ALA A 276 -5.23 -20.70 -2.53
CA ALA A 276 -5.37 -21.86 -1.64
C ALA A 276 -4.25 -21.91 -0.58
N MET A 277 -3.01 -21.61 -0.97
CA MET A 277 -1.87 -21.50 -0.04
C MET A 277 -2.10 -20.43 1.03
N LEU A 278 -2.57 -19.24 0.64
CA LEU A 278 -2.85 -18.14 1.56
C LEU A 278 -4.02 -18.45 2.50
N GLU A 279 -5.04 -19.16 2.03
CA GLU A 279 -6.14 -19.65 2.86
C GLU A 279 -5.65 -20.64 3.92
N ALA A 280 -4.83 -21.61 3.52
CA ALA A 280 -4.20 -22.54 4.46
C ALA A 280 -3.35 -21.80 5.51
N ALA A 281 -2.55 -20.83 5.10
CA ALA A 281 -1.74 -20.02 6.01
C ALA A 281 -2.59 -19.15 6.97
N ARG A 282 -3.73 -18.63 6.51
CA ARG A 282 -4.69 -17.92 7.38
C ARG A 282 -5.35 -18.85 8.38
N ALA A 283 -5.81 -20.02 7.94
CA ALA A 283 -6.42 -21.02 8.82
C ALA A 283 -5.43 -21.46 9.91
N ALA A 284 -4.19 -21.79 9.53
CA ALA A 284 -3.17 -22.21 10.47
C ALA A 284 -2.77 -21.10 11.47
N ARG A 285 -2.75 -19.83 11.06
CA ARG A 285 -2.59 -18.69 12.01
C ARG A 285 -3.78 -18.55 12.94
N GLY A 286 -5.01 -18.66 12.43
CA GLY A 286 -6.21 -18.65 13.26
C GLY A 286 -6.19 -19.75 14.33
N LEU A 287 -5.73 -20.95 13.97
CA LEU A 287 -5.50 -22.03 14.94
C LEU A 287 -4.40 -21.67 15.95
N LYS A 288 -3.26 -21.15 15.49
CA LYS A 288 -2.15 -20.72 16.37
C LYS A 288 -2.63 -19.71 17.43
N ASP A 289 -3.44 -18.73 17.02
CA ASP A 289 -3.98 -17.70 17.90
C ASP A 289 -5.01 -18.28 18.87
N THR A 290 -5.91 -19.13 18.36
CA THR A 290 -6.94 -19.82 19.16
C THR A 290 -6.32 -20.69 20.25
N PHE A 291 -5.28 -21.45 19.90
CA PHE A 291 -4.59 -22.38 20.79
C PHE A 291 -3.37 -21.76 21.50
N ARG A 292 -3.10 -20.45 21.29
CA ARG A 292 -1.94 -19.71 21.83
C ARG A 292 -0.60 -20.44 21.65
N LEU A 293 -0.41 -21.08 20.50
CA LEU A 293 0.78 -21.86 20.18
C LEU A 293 1.93 -20.90 19.84
N GLY A 294 2.54 -20.28 20.85
CA GLY A 294 3.59 -19.27 20.64
C GLY A 294 4.31 -18.76 21.89
N GLY A 295 4.12 -19.40 23.05
CA GLY A 295 4.74 -18.99 24.32
C GLY A 295 5.87 -19.92 24.77
N ALA A 296 6.96 -20.04 24.01
CA ALA A 296 8.24 -20.54 24.52
C ALA A 296 9.36 -20.18 23.53
N ARG A 297 10.04 -19.05 23.76
CA ARG A 297 11.40 -18.87 23.25
C ARG A 297 12.31 -19.62 24.24
N PRO A 298 13.17 -20.55 23.82
CA PRO A 298 14.10 -21.19 24.75
C PRO A 298 14.97 -20.10 25.39
N PRO A 299 15.19 -20.09 26.72
CA PRO A 299 16.11 -19.16 27.35
C PRO A 299 17.49 -19.32 26.73
N GLY A 300 18.03 -18.23 26.18
CA GLY A 300 19.38 -18.19 25.66
C GLY A 300 20.40 -18.49 26.75
N GLU A 301 21.45 -19.19 26.35
CA GLU A 301 22.72 -19.29 27.06
C GLU A 301 23.18 -17.88 27.45
N LEU A 302 23.08 -17.56 28.75
CA LEU A 302 23.85 -16.49 29.36
C LEU A 302 24.76 -17.14 30.40
N GLY A 303 26.06 -16.85 30.24
CA GLY A 303 27.13 -17.27 31.11
C GLY A 303 26.86 -16.96 32.58
N GLY A 304 27.51 -17.76 33.42
CA GLY A 304 27.26 -17.85 34.85
C GLY A 304 27.37 -16.53 35.64
N ASP A 305 26.60 -16.43 36.72
CA ASP A 305 27.14 -16.58 38.06
C ASP A 305 25.98 -16.78 39.09
N LYS A 306 26.23 -17.67 40.06
CA LYS A 306 25.72 -17.71 41.46
C LYS A 306 24.20 -17.81 41.79
N MET A 307 23.85 -18.99 42.31
CA MET A 307 23.21 -19.28 43.62
C MET A 307 22.34 -18.17 44.28
N ALA A 308 21.03 -18.43 44.45
CA ALA A 308 20.41 -18.80 45.75
C ALA A 308 18.86 -18.67 45.74
N GLY A 309 18.19 -19.75 46.16
CA GLY A 309 17.05 -19.75 47.11
C GLY A 309 15.65 -19.36 46.64
N GLY A 310 14.69 -20.30 46.71
CA GLY A 310 13.27 -19.98 46.87
C GLY A 310 12.31 -20.98 46.24
N VAL A 311 11.87 -21.98 47.02
CA VAL A 311 10.87 -23.00 46.66
C VAL A 311 9.45 -22.41 46.72
N VAL A 312 8.64 -22.62 45.68
CA VAL A 312 7.17 -22.80 45.82
C VAL A 312 6.70 -23.83 44.78
N GLU A 313 6.09 -24.90 45.27
CA GLU A 313 5.45 -25.97 44.51
C GLU A 313 4.15 -25.50 43.83
N GLY A 314 3.87 -26.04 42.64
CA GLY A 314 2.61 -25.87 41.93
C GLY A 314 2.49 -26.89 40.80
N THR A 315 1.90 -28.04 41.12
CA THR A 315 1.58 -29.13 40.20
C THR A 315 0.48 -28.72 39.22
N ALA A 316 0.79 -28.72 37.93
CA ALA A 316 -0.22 -28.72 36.86
C ALA A 316 0.17 -29.78 35.82
N VAL A 317 -0.53 -30.91 35.89
CA VAL A 317 -0.46 -32.01 34.92
C VAL A 317 -1.26 -31.58 33.68
N GLY A 318 -0.57 -31.28 32.57
CA GLY A 318 -1.18 -31.11 31.25
C GLY A 318 -1.11 -32.42 30.45
N PRO A 319 -2.09 -32.70 29.55
CA PRO A 319 -2.14 -33.96 28.82
C PRO A 319 -0.99 -34.04 27.80
N ARG A 320 -0.37 -35.22 27.74
CA ARG A 320 0.70 -35.57 26.79
C ARG A 320 0.04 -35.87 25.44
N VAL A 321 0.16 -34.96 24.48
CA VAL A 321 -0.28 -35.21 23.09
C VAL A 321 0.83 -35.97 22.37
N GLU A 322 0.55 -37.21 21.98
CA GLU A 322 1.44 -38.04 21.15
C GLU A 322 1.57 -37.44 19.75
N ARG A 323 2.78 -37.46 19.17
CA ARG A 323 3.04 -36.99 17.81
C ARG A 323 2.45 -38.00 16.82
N GLY A 324 1.33 -37.65 16.20
CA GLY A 324 0.86 -38.32 14.98
C GLY A 324 1.66 -37.79 13.79
N GLU A 325 2.43 -38.65 13.13
CA GLU A 325 3.06 -38.35 11.84
C GLU A 325 1.98 -38.28 10.75
N LEU A 326 1.76 -37.09 10.17
CA LEU A 326 0.89 -36.92 9.02
C LEU A 326 1.69 -37.27 7.75
N HIS A 327 1.37 -38.40 7.13
CA HIS A 327 1.99 -38.81 5.86
C HIS A 327 1.33 -38.05 4.70
N VAL A 328 2.03 -37.09 4.10
CA VAL A 328 1.59 -36.37 2.90
C VAL A 328 2.19 -37.08 1.67
N PRO A 329 1.38 -37.52 0.69
CA PRO A 329 1.88 -38.24 -0.48
C PRO A 329 2.76 -37.32 -1.34
N ALA A 330 3.97 -37.79 -1.66
CA ALA A 330 4.92 -37.10 -2.51
C ALA A 330 4.44 -37.10 -3.97
N GLY A 331 4.22 -35.92 -4.56
CA GLY A 331 3.89 -35.85 -5.99
C GLY A 331 3.49 -34.50 -6.58
N THR A 332 3.17 -33.47 -5.79
CA THR A 332 2.78 -32.15 -6.32
C THR A 332 3.68 -31.06 -5.77
N GLY A 333 4.16 -30.15 -6.63
CA GLY A 333 5.02 -29.00 -6.27
C GLY A 333 4.49 -28.10 -5.14
N VAL A 334 3.22 -28.29 -4.76
CA VAL A 334 2.54 -27.72 -3.59
C VAL A 334 3.27 -28.00 -2.27
N ALA A 335 3.86 -29.18 -2.08
CA ALA A 335 4.54 -29.52 -0.81
C ALA A 335 5.82 -28.68 -0.58
N LYS A 336 6.60 -28.44 -1.64
CA LYS A 336 7.80 -27.58 -1.56
C LYS A 336 7.47 -26.10 -1.39
N MET A 337 6.36 -25.63 -1.96
CA MET A 337 5.89 -24.25 -1.75
C MET A 337 5.37 -24.06 -0.31
N ALA A 338 4.68 -25.05 0.25
CA ALA A 338 4.20 -25.01 1.62
C ALA A 338 5.35 -24.98 2.64
N ASP A 339 6.38 -25.81 2.48
CA ASP A 339 7.49 -25.85 3.46
C ASP A 339 8.34 -24.57 3.48
N ILE A 340 8.56 -23.94 2.31
CA ILE A 340 9.36 -22.70 2.21
C ILE A 340 8.51 -21.47 2.60
N ALA A 341 7.24 -21.42 2.21
CA ALA A 341 6.37 -20.27 2.50
C ALA A 341 5.84 -20.30 3.94
N VAL A 342 5.45 -21.45 4.48
CA VAL A 342 4.86 -21.54 5.82
C VAL A 342 5.91 -21.33 6.91
N GLY A 343 7.14 -21.83 6.75
CA GLY A 343 8.22 -21.65 7.75
C GLY A 343 8.58 -20.19 8.02
N ASP A 344 8.83 -19.41 6.95
CA ASP A 344 9.23 -18.00 7.07
C ASP A 344 8.01 -17.06 7.30
N TYR A 345 6.82 -17.37 6.76
CA TYR A 345 5.59 -16.60 7.01
C TYR A 345 5.04 -16.77 8.45
N MET A 346 5.24 -17.93 9.08
CA MET A 346 4.74 -18.23 10.43
C MET A 346 5.57 -17.60 11.56
N SER A 347 6.84 -17.28 11.30
CA SER A 347 7.77 -16.77 12.31
C SER A 347 7.61 -15.27 12.58
N GLN A 348 7.13 -14.49 11.61
CA GLN A 348 7.24 -13.01 11.65
C GLN A 348 5.94 -12.22 11.86
N HIS A 349 4.79 -12.87 12.03
CA HIS A 349 3.49 -12.18 12.22
C HIS A 349 2.84 -12.41 13.59
N ALA A 350 3.64 -12.74 14.62
CA ALA A 350 3.19 -12.90 16.00
C ALA A 350 3.19 -11.59 16.85
N SER A 351 3.35 -10.41 16.23
CA SER A 351 3.05 -9.14 16.90
C SER A 351 2.15 -8.29 16.02
N GLY A 352 0.97 -7.93 16.52
CA GLY A 352 0.14 -6.91 15.88
C GLY A 352 0.94 -5.63 15.69
N TYR A 353 0.87 -5.05 14.48
CA TYR A 353 1.33 -3.69 14.15
C TYR A 353 2.52 -3.14 14.96
N THR A 354 3.62 -3.88 15.06
CA THR A 354 4.87 -3.32 15.60
C THR A 354 5.77 -2.92 14.45
N TRP A 355 5.75 -1.61 14.21
CA TRP A 355 6.62 -0.87 13.30
C TRP A 355 8.08 -1.11 13.67
N TRP A 356 8.90 -1.54 12.70
CA TRP A 356 10.35 -1.39 12.83
C TRP A 356 10.72 0.02 12.39
N LEU A 357 10.81 0.92 13.37
CA LEU A 357 11.55 2.18 13.26
C LEU A 357 13.03 1.85 13.03
N TRP A 358 13.47 1.81 11.78
CA TRP A 358 14.84 2.21 11.50
C TRP A 358 14.90 3.73 11.64
N GLY A 359 15.74 4.20 12.56
CA GLY A 359 15.78 5.57 13.06
C GLY A 359 15.65 6.64 11.99
N THR A 360 14.74 7.56 12.22
CA THR A 360 14.63 8.83 11.49
C THR A 360 15.79 9.74 11.91
N THR A 361 16.90 9.67 11.21
CA THR A 361 17.75 10.86 11.04
C THR A 361 17.46 11.40 9.64
N SER A 362 16.55 12.37 9.59
CA SER A 362 16.40 13.25 8.44
C SER A 362 17.66 14.11 8.36
N PRO A 363 18.49 14.05 7.30
CA PRO A 363 19.33 15.19 6.99
C PRO A 363 18.39 16.25 6.42
N ARG A 364 18.23 17.37 7.13
CA ARG A 364 17.79 18.60 6.49
C ARG A 364 18.80 18.88 5.37
N MET A 365 18.37 18.85 4.12
CA MET A 365 19.18 19.36 3.03
C MET A 365 19.05 20.90 2.95
N PRO A 366 20.13 21.58 2.51
CA PRO A 366 20.26 23.04 2.51
C PRO A 366 19.32 23.75 1.53
#